data_AF-A2DJ56-F1
#
_entry.id   AF-A2DJ56-F1
#
_cell.length_a   1.000
_cell.length_b   1.000
_cell.length_c   1.000
_cell.angle_alpha   90.00
_cell.angle_beta   90.00
_cell.angle_gamma   90.00
#
_symmetry.space_group_name_H-M   'P 1'
#
loop_
_entity.id
_entity.type
_entity.pdbx_description
1 polymer ?
#
loop_
_entity_poly.entity_id
_entity_poly.type
_entity_poly.pdbx_seq_one_letter_code
_entity_poly.pdbx_strand_id
1 'polypeptide(L)'
;MNSTRIKITPTDLNQQITISFFGIQMSYHKSIETFSIHSYGIFSTLRNFKTNITISPNQLLHMCAQNDIPLKFTIKEENFLVSAFVNNGYIIESGENISSGNIIYLSIVPNFTTEGVSSKSLEINCETNSSAPVLEGFSNPFGDDIFYILPEEGAYTLDQIKAYSRDHQNIFTNWPGETFLPDNLPCDEIIKMDIISKIVTIGAGKSVCTQGSFVYASKDKFKATVHNLSNPQEKPVEVENPFSVAGNYLSVINCSDSTKECKVHVISINQPQSTNEGTLSSVFTTKNSLNMKEKLQFTKQSSKSLILQSHSTQNKEIEVTTDHEKVIGVLRNSAGESGEKKLKGKTIWATLNPDMEGEPGEVNVEININKVKESTEEAEESLFPDDILFDIPIGVKTEEELKENTRNSSLKSVANNGGLGTGAIVGIVIGVIAFIAIICILVWFFVFRKKSKNNESGSGEKV
;
A
#
# COMPACT_ATOMS: atom_id res chain seq x y z
N MET A 1 16.76 -21.60 -40.30
CA MET A 1 15.67 -20.78 -39.76
C MET A 1 14.36 -21.41 -40.19
N ASN A 2 13.56 -21.91 -39.24
CA ASN A 2 12.19 -22.27 -39.55
C ASN A 2 11.42 -20.96 -39.77
N SER A 3 10.82 -20.79 -40.95
CA SER A 3 9.99 -19.61 -41.22
C SER A 3 8.55 -19.92 -40.84
N THR A 4 8.02 -19.20 -39.85
CA THR A 4 6.59 -19.24 -39.54
C THR A 4 5.85 -18.47 -40.61
N ARG A 5 4.87 -19.10 -41.27
CA ARG A 5 4.03 -18.45 -42.28
C ARG A 5 2.67 -18.16 -41.66
N ILE A 6 2.31 -16.88 -41.61
CA ILE A 6 0.99 -16.43 -41.17
C ILE A 6 0.11 -16.27 -42.41
N LYS A 7 -1.04 -16.94 -42.43
CA LYS A 7 -2.07 -16.75 -43.46
C LYS A 7 -3.23 -15.99 -42.82
N ILE A 8 -3.56 -14.82 -43.37
CA ILE A 8 -4.70 -14.02 -42.95
C ILE A 8 -5.76 -14.12 -44.04
N THR A 9 -7.02 -14.34 -43.67
CA THR A 9 -8.13 -14.45 -44.61
C THR A 9 -9.35 -13.75 -43.99
N PRO A 10 -10.03 -12.86 -44.73
CA PRO A 10 -11.22 -12.20 -44.21
C PRO A 10 -12.33 -13.21 -43.95
N THR A 11 -13.12 -12.98 -42.90
CA THR A 11 -14.27 -13.82 -42.57
C THR A 11 -15.37 -13.72 -43.63
N ASP A 12 -15.55 -12.54 -44.21
CA ASP A 12 -16.41 -12.31 -45.39
C ASP A 12 -15.54 -12.01 -46.61
N LEU A 13 -15.61 -12.86 -47.63
CA LEU A 13 -14.85 -12.71 -48.87
C LEU A 13 -15.24 -11.47 -49.68
N ASN A 14 -16.41 -10.87 -49.40
CA ASN A 14 -16.87 -9.65 -50.06
C ASN A 14 -16.41 -8.38 -49.33
N GLN A 15 -15.85 -8.51 -48.13
CA GLN A 15 -15.34 -7.38 -47.37
C GLN A 15 -13.86 -7.15 -47.66
N GLN A 16 -13.51 -5.94 -48.06
CA GLN A 16 -12.12 -5.52 -48.14
C GLN A 16 -11.57 -5.38 -46.71
N ILE A 17 -10.49 -6.09 -46.40
CA ILE A 17 -9.77 -5.94 -45.13
C ILE A 17 -8.46 -5.18 -45.37
N THR A 18 -8.20 -4.20 -44.51
CA THR A 18 -6.89 -3.54 -44.41
C THR A 18 -6.19 -4.11 -43.19
N ILE A 19 -4.97 -4.59 -43.37
CA ILE A 19 -4.15 -5.16 -42.30
C ILE A 19 -2.91 -4.29 -42.17
N SER A 20 -2.67 -3.79 -40.96
CA SER A 20 -1.45 -3.06 -40.63
C SER A 20 -0.56 -3.95 -39.77
N PHE A 21 0.70 -4.08 -40.15
CA PHE A 21 1.69 -4.84 -39.40
C PHE A 21 2.57 -3.88 -38.61
N PHE A 22 2.74 -4.19 -37.32
CA PHE A 22 3.61 -3.45 -36.43
C PHE A 22 4.57 -4.44 -35.78
N GLY A 23 5.87 -4.18 -35.94
CA GLY A 23 6.91 -4.99 -35.31
C GLY A 23 7.21 -4.45 -33.93
N ILE A 24 7.05 -5.28 -32.90
CA ILE A 24 7.37 -4.92 -31.51
C ILE A 24 8.19 -6.06 -30.92
N GLN A 25 9.12 -5.72 -30.03
CA GLN A 25 9.89 -6.71 -29.31
C GLN A 25 9.04 -7.28 -28.16
N MET A 26 8.80 -8.59 -28.19
CA MET A 26 8.12 -9.33 -27.14
C MET A 26 9.04 -9.45 -25.91
N SER A 27 8.46 -9.74 -24.75
CA SER A 27 9.28 -10.12 -23.59
C SER A 27 10.05 -11.41 -23.90
N TYR A 28 11.15 -11.65 -23.22
CA TYR A 28 11.84 -12.94 -23.31
C TYR A 28 12.71 -13.19 -22.09
N HIS A 29 12.88 -14.46 -21.77
CA HIS A 29 13.86 -14.94 -20.82
C HIS A 29 14.97 -15.68 -21.56
N LYS A 30 16.22 -15.26 -21.35
CA LYS A 30 17.39 -15.94 -21.90
C LYS A 30 18.36 -16.28 -20.79
N SER A 31 18.50 -17.58 -20.50
CA SER A 31 19.59 -18.08 -19.66
C SER A 31 20.87 -18.23 -20.49
N ILE A 32 21.94 -17.61 -20.03
CA ILE A 32 23.32 -17.82 -20.49
C ILE A 32 24.04 -18.52 -19.33
N GLU A 33 25.07 -19.31 -19.60
CA GLU A 33 25.74 -20.17 -18.61
C GLU A 33 26.06 -19.50 -17.26
N THR A 34 26.31 -18.18 -17.26
CA THR A 34 26.70 -17.42 -16.07
C THR A 34 25.63 -16.45 -15.54
N PHE A 35 24.55 -16.18 -16.28
CA PHE A 35 23.48 -15.27 -15.83
C PHE A 35 22.20 -15.44 -16.64
N SER A 36 21.06 -15.02 -16.06
CA SER A 36 19.77 -14.99 -16.73
C SER A 36 19.42 -13.55 -17.09
N ILE A 37 19.02 -13.30 -18.34
CA ILE A 37 18.51 -12.02 -18.80
C ILE A 37 16.99 -12.12 -18.94
N HIS A 38 16.28 -11.21 -18.30
CA HIS A 38 14.85 -10.98 -18.52
C HIS A 38 14.68 -9.68 -19.31
N SER A 39 13.96 -9.74 -20.42
CA SER A 39 13.62 -8.56 -21.19
C SER A 39 12.12 -8.37 -21.18
N TYR A 40 11.68 -7.14 -20.90
CA TYR A 40 10.27 -6.75 -20.93
C TYR A 40 9.98 -5.97 -22.20
N GLY A 41 9.09 -6.51 -23.03
CA GLY A 41 8.53 -5.84 -24.19
C GLY A 41 7.31 -5.01 -23.80
N ILE A 42 7.26 -3.74 -24.17
CA ILE A 42 6.16 -2.82 -23.86
C ILE A 42 5.61 -2.21 -25.13
N PHE A 43 4.29 -2.09 -25.20
CA PHE A 43 3.59 -1.34 -26.22
C PHE A 43 2.72 -0.25 -25.58
N SER A 44 2.77 0.97 -26.10
CA SER A 44 1.99 2.09 -25.58
C SER A 44 1.39 2.95 -26.69
N THR A 45 0.17 3.43 -26.46
CA THR A 45 -0.48 4.48 -27.24
C THR A 45 -0.82 5.71 -26.38
N LEU A 46 -0.41 5.72 -25.11
CA LEU A 46 -0.58 6.86 -24.21
C LEU A 46 0.11 8.11 -24.76
N ARG A 47 -0.61 9.23 -24.71
CA ARG A 47 -0.11 10.55 -25.12
C ARG A 47 0.92 11.10 -24.14
N ASN A 48 0.66 10.94 -22.85
CA ASN A 48 1.54 11.43 -21.80
C ASN A 48 1.56 10.41 -20.66
N PHE A 49 2.73 10.09 -20.15
CA PHE A 49 2.85 9.30 -18.93
C PHE A 49 4.19 9.54 -18.24
N LYS A 50 4.18 9.35 -16.92
CA LYS A 50 5.38 9.39 -16.10
C LYS A 50 5.41 8.12 -15.24
N THR A 51 6.44 7.31 -15.42
CA THR A 51 6.60 6.05 -14.69
C THR A 51 8.01 5.91 -14.15
N ASN A 52 8.19 5.12 -13.09
CA ASN A 52 9.53 4.68 -12.69
C ASN A 52 9.60 3.16 -12.71
N ILE A 53 10.75 2.65 -13.11
CA ILE A 53 11.07 1.23 -13.18
C ILE A 53 12.40 0.97 -12.49
N THR A 54 12.48 -0.11 -11.71
CA THR A 54 13.76 -0.58 -11.17
C THR A 54 14.30 -1.65 -12.11
N ILE A 55 15.44 -1.36 -12.76
CA ILE A 55 16.09 -2.30 -13.67
C ILE A 55 17.29 -2.90 -12.94
N SER A 56 17.25 -4.20 -12.72
CA SER A 56 18.40 -4.98 -12.22
C SER A 56 19.43 -5.25 -13.33
N PRO A 57 20.66 -5.67 -13.01
CA PRO A 57 21.70 -5.98 -14.01
C PRO A 57 21.27 -7.02 -15.05
N ASN A 58 20.29 -7.83 -14.70
CA ASN A 58 19.76 -8.93 -15.49
C ASN A 58 18.45 -8.58 -16.19
N GLN A 59 18.04 -7.32 -16.19
CA GLN A 59 16.79 -6.86 -16.77
C GLN A 59 17.03 -5.87 -17.91
N LEU A 60 16.21 -5.99 -18.96
CA LEU A 60 16.19 -5.12 -20.12
C LEU A 60 14.77 -4.60 -20.33
N LEU A 61 14.66 -3.39 -20.88
CA LEU A 61 13.37 -2.81 -21.26
C LEU A 61 13.37 -2.47 -22.74
N HIS A 62 12.40 -3.00 -23.48
CA HIS A 62 12.09 -2.56 -24.83
C HIS A 62 10.69 -1.99 -24.85
N MET A 63 10.53 -0.78 -25.37
CA MET A 63 9.24 -0.11 -25.44
C MET A 63 9.00 0.41 -26.86
N CYS A 64 7.81 0.16 -27.39
CA CYS A 64 7.32 0.79 -28.61
C CYS A 64 6.14 1.70 -28.22
N ALA A 65 6.25 2.98 -28.54
CA ALA A 65 5.18 3.95 -28.33
C ALA A 65 4.75 4.54 -29.66
N GLN A 66 3.43 4.58 -29.90
CA GLN A 66 2.86 5.06 -31.14
C GLN A 66 1.69 6.02 -30.89
N ASN A 67 1.66 7.15 -31.58
CA ASN A 67 0.61 8.15 -31.42
C ASN A 67 0.41 9.04 -32.67
N ASP A 68 -0.77 9.64 -32.80
CA ASP A 68 -1.10 10.59 -33.87
C ASP A 68 -0.34 11.92 -33.69
N ILE A 69 0.05 12.25 -32.47
CA ILE A 69 0.90 13.39 -32.14
C ILE A 69 2.31 12.89 -31.84
N PRO A 70 3.38 13.54 -32.34
CA PRO A 70 4.74 13.15 -32.01
C PRO A 70 4.99 13.12 -30.50
N LEU A 71 5.47 11.98 -30.01
CA LEU A 71 5.84 11.74 -28.62
C LEU A 71 7.28 12.18 -28.40
N LYS A 72 7.62 12.65 -27.21
CA LYS A 72 8.98 12.96 -26.75
C LYS A 72 9.23 12.18 -25.47
N PHE A 73 10.41 11.56 -25.36
CA PHE A 73 10.82 10.84 -24.16
C PHE A 73 11.94 11.59 -23.44
N THR A 74 11.80 11.68 -22.11
CA THR A 74 12.87 12.11 -21.22
C THR A 74 13.16 10.98 -20.24
N ILE A 75 14.43 10.57 -20.19
CA ILE A 75 14.94 9.50 -19.36
C ILE A 75 16.05 10.07 -18.50
N LYS A 76 15.85 10.08 -17.19
CA LYS A 76 16.84 10.61 -16.24
C LYS A 76 17.58 9.46 -15.58
N GLU A 77 18.77 9.12 -16.05
CA GLU A 77 19.80 8.37 -15.30
C GLU A 77 21.08 8.14 -16.13
N GLU A 78 22.27 8.42 -15.56
CA GLU A 78 23.58 8.27 -16.25
C GLU A 78 24.05 6.81 -16.39
N ASN A 79 23.44 5.88 -15.65
CA ASN A 79 23.91 4.49 -15.52
C ASN A 79 23.32 3.50 -16.54
N PHE A 80 22.47 3.98 -17.44
CA PHE A 80 21.81 3.14 -18.43
C PHE A 80 22.24 3.51 -19.85
N LEU A 81 22.45 2.49 -20.68
CA LEU A 81 22.57 2.66 -22.11
C LEU A 81 21.16 2.75 -22.67
N VAL A 82 20.78 3.97 -23.03
CA VAL A 82 19.52 4.28 -23.68
C VAL A 82 19.76 4.39 -25.17
N SER A 83 18.99 3.63 -25.94
CA SER A 83 18.96 3.74 -27.40
C SER A 83 17.52 3.91 -27.85
N ALA A 84 17.29 4.82 -28.79
CA ALA A 84 15.98 5.08 -29.35
C ALA A 84 16.01 4.97 -30.88
N PHE A 85 14.87 4.68 -31.49
CA PHE A 85 14.65 4.74 -32.94
C PHE A 85 13.36 5.48 -33.21
N VAL A 86 13.40 6.49 -34.07
CA VAL A 86 12.27 7.38 -34.34
C VAL A 86 11.83 7.24 -35.80
N ASN A 87 10.54 6.96 -36.04
CA ASN A 87 9.90 6.95 -37.37
C ASN A 87 10.68 6.15 -38.46
N ASN A 88 11.09 4.92 -38.14
CA ASN A 88 11.86 4.02 -39.03
C ASN A 88 13.26 4.53 -39.46
N GLY A 89 13.72 5.66 -38.93
CA GLY A 89 15.07 6.18 -39.08
C GLY A 89 16.00 5.67 -37.97
N TYR A 90 17.21 5.27 -38.34
CA TYR A 90 18.23 4.86 -37.38
C TYR A 90 18.91 6.11 -36.80
N ILE A 91 18.32 6.70 -35.76
CA ILE A 91 18.96 7.75 -34.99
C ILE A 91 19.35 7.17 -33.64
N ILE A 92 20.61 6.78 -33.46
CA ILE A 92 21.13 6.46 -32.12
C ILE A 92 21.29 7.78 -31.37
N GLU A 93 20.25 8.21 -30.68
CA GLU A 93 20.38 9.24 -29.65
C GLU A 93 20.74 8.55 -28.34
N SER A 94 22.00 8.70 -27.92
CA SER A 94 22.41 8.46 -26.55
C SER A 94 22.25 9.76 -25.76
N GLY A 95 21.33 9.82 -24.81
CA GLY A 95 21.14 10.98 -23.95
C GLY A 95 19.80 10.98 -23.21
N GLU A 96 19.64 11.96 -22.33
CA GLU A 96 18.44 12.09 -21.48
C GLU A 96 17.18 12.52 -22.25
N ASN A 97 17.35 13.10 -23.45
CA ASN A 97 16.26 13.62 -24.26
C ASN A 97 16.27 12.95 -25.62
N ILE A 98 15.20 12.21 -25.91
CA ILE A 98 14.98 11.55 -27.20
C ILE A 98 14.09 12.45 -28.06
N SER A 99 14.47 12.61 -29.32
CA SER A 99 13.78 13.41 -30.32
C SER A 99 12.34 12.93 -30.55
N SER A 100 11.48 13.87 -30.96
CA SER A 100 10.05 13.61 -31.05
C SER A 100 9.65 12.87 -32.32
N GLY A 101 8.76 11.89 -32.22
CA GLY A 101 8.18 11.21 -33.39
C GLY A 101 6.90 10.45 -33.08
N ASN A 102 6.16 10.08 -34.13
CA ASN A 102 4.89 9.39 -34.00
C ASN A 102 5.04 7.91 -33.64
N ILE A 103 6.20 7.31 -33.95
CA ILE A 103 6.57 5.97 -33.51
C ILE A 103 7.97 6.04 -32.92
N ILE A 104 8.12 5.64 -31.66
CA ILE A 104 9.39 5.59 -30.94
C ILE A 104 9.60 4.17 -30.43
N TYR A 105 10.74 3.59 -30.81
CA TYR A 105 11.25 2.36 -30.20
C TYR A 105 12.35 2.74 -29.24
N LEU A 106 12.19 2.39 -27.98
CA LEU A 106 13.11 2.65 -26.90
C LEU A 106 13.68 1.32 -26.41
N SER A 107 15.00 1.25 -26.26
CA SER A 107 15.70 0.12 -25.68
C SER A 107 16.62 0.62 -24.57
N ILE A 108 16.33 0.21 -23.35
CA ILE A 108 17.06 0.57 -22.13
C ILE A 108 17.76 -0.66 -21.59
N VAL A 109 19.08 -0.55 -21.47
CA VAL A 109 19.98 -1.64 -21.10
C VAL A 109 20.89 -1.16 -19.96
N PRO A 110 21.13 -1.96 -18.91
CA PRO A 110 22.13 -1.64 -17.90
C PRO A 110 23.50 -1.40 -18.51
N ASN A 111 24.25 -0.40 -18.04
CA ASN A 111 25.61 -0.22 -18.51
C ASN A 111 26.55 -1.28 -17.91
N PHE A 112 26.84 -2.34 -18.66
CA PHE A 112 27.68 -3.45 -18.21
C PHE A 112 29.17 -3.12 -18.06
N THR A 113 29.63 -1.92 -18.46
CA THR A 113 31.05 -1.57 -18.40
C THR A 113 31.50 -1.10 -17.02
N THR A 114 30.56 -0.79 -16.11
CA THR A 114 30.87 -0.36 -14.75
C THR A 114 30.87 -1.56 -13.81
N GLU A 115 31.99 -1.82 -13.13
CA GLU A 115 32.08 -2.88 -12.12
C GLU A 115 30.99 -2.69 -11.05
N GLY A 116 30.19 -3.75 -10.81
CA GLY A 116 29.21 -3.79 -9.73
C GLY A 116 27.90 -3.05 -10.01
N VAL A 117 27.26 -3.28 -11.17
CA VAL A 117 25.92 -2.74 -11.43
C VAL A 117 24.97 -3.25 -10.34
N SER A 118 24.47 -2.34 -9.51
CA SER A 118 23.35 -2.60 -8.60
C SER A 118 22.03 -2.25 -9.30
N SER A 119 20.92 -2.81 -8.82
CA SER A 119 19.59 -2.43 -9.31
C SER A 119 19.37 -0.93 -9.10
N LYS A 120 18.98 -0.21 -10.16
CA LYS A 120 18.72 1.23 -10.10
C LYS A 120 17.32 1.56 -10.61
N SER A 121 16.69 2.54 -9.97
CA SER A 121 15.43 3.11 -10.42
C SER A 121 15.68 4.12 -11.52
N LEU A 122 14.84 4.10 -12.54
CA LEU A 122 14.85 4.97 -13.71
C LEU A 122 13.48 5.63 -13.82
N GLU A 123 13.45 6.95 -14.02
CA GLU A 123 12.24 7.71 -14.37
C GLU A 123 12.11 7.81 -15.90
N ILE A 124 10.99 7.35 -16.44
CA ILE A 124 10.61 7.48 -17.85
C ILE A 124 9.45 8.47 -17.94
N ASN A 125 9.67 9.58 -18.62
CA ASN A 125 8.64 10.58 -18.91
C ASN A 125 8.37 10.59 -20.42
N CYS A 126 7.12 10.43 -20.81
CA CYS A 126 6.64 10.54 -22.17
C CYS A 126 5.65 11.69 -22.26
N GLU A 127 5.86 12.60 -23.21
CA GLU A 127 5.02 13.77 -23.42
C GLU A 127 4.72 13.95 -24.90
N THR A 128 3.51 14.41 -25.24
CA THR A 128 3.22 14.89 -26.60
C THR A 128 3.96 16.20 -26.88
N ASN A 129 4.53 16.32 -28.09
CA ASN A 129 5.00 17.60 -28.61
C ASN A 129 3.78 18.42 -29.10
N SER A 130 3.19 19.20 -28.21
CA SER A 130 2.01 20.02 -28.48
C SER A 130 2.16 21.04 -29.61
N SER A 131 3.40 21.35 -30.02
CA SER A 131 3.70 22.24 -31.15
C SER A 131 3.74 21.52 -32.50
N ALA A 132 3.79 20.19 -32.50
CA ALA A 132 3.82 19.41 -33.73
C ALA A 132 2.39 19.15 -34.26
N PRO A 133 2.19 19.14 -35.59
CA PRO A 133 0.89 18.83 -36.17
C PRO A 133 0.50 17.37 -35.91
N VAL A 134 -0.80 17.12 -35.73
CA VAL A 134 -1.36 15.77 -35.74
C VAL A 134 -1.10 15.14 -37.11
N LEU A 135 -0.67 13.88 -37.14
CA LEU A 135 -0.40 13.15 -38.37
C LEU A 135 -1.72 12.85 -39.10
N GLU A 136 -1.92 13.52 -40.24
CA GLU A 136 -3.15 13.38 -41.02
C GLU A 136 -3.32 11.94 -41.55
N GLY A 137 -4.52 11.38 -41.40
CA GLY A 137 -4.83 10.01 -41.83
C GLY A 137 -4.28 8.93 -40.91
N PHE A 138 -3.67 9.28 -39.78
CA PHE A 138 -3.30 8.30 -38.76
C PHE A 138 -4.56 7.70 -38.14
N SER A 139 -4.60 6.37 -38.10
CA SER A 139 -5.58 5.60 -37.34
C SER A 139 -4.82 4.62 -36.48
N ASN A 140 -5.12 4.60 -35.19
CA ASN A 140 -4.53 3.67 -34.25
C ASN A 140 -5.37 2.39 -34.22
N PRO A 141 -4.91 1.28 -34.83
CA PRO A 141 -5.72 0.05 -34.88
C PRO A 141 -5.77 -0.68 -33.54
N PHE A 142 -4.96 -0.26 -32.56
CA PHE A 142 -4.87 -0.92 -31.26
C PHE A 142 -5.83 -0.32 -30.24
N GLY A 143 -6.26 0.93 -30.42
CA GLY A 143 -7.03 1.70 -29.45
C GLY A 143 -6.18 2.74 -28.72
N ASP A 144 -6.85 3.74 -28.15
CA ASP A 144 -6.20 4.86 -27.48
C ASP A 144 -5.90 4.53 -26.01
N ASP A 145 -4.92 5.25 -25.45
CA ASP A 145 -4.52 5.18 -24.04
C ASP A 145 -4.11 3.80 -23.52
N ILE A 146 -3.49 3.00 -24.38
CA ILE A 146 -3.01 1.66 -24.05
C ILE A 146 -1.60 1.72 -23.48
N PHE A 147 -1.33 0.87 -22.48
CA PHE A 147 0.02 0.54 -22.05
C PHE A 147 0.06 -0.94 -21.63
N TYR A 148 0.70 -1.77 -22.44
CA TYR A 148 0.77 -3.22 -22.25
C TYR A 148 2.21 -3.68 -22.10
N ILE A 149 2.41 -4.61 -21.18
CA ILE A 149 3.59 -5.47 -21.16
C ILE A 149 3.24 -6.68 -22.02
N LEU A 150 4.03 -6.93 -23.04
CA LEU A 150 3.83 -8.02 -23.97
C LEU A 150 4.40 -9.32 -23.38
N PRO A 151 3.73 -10.46 -23.55
CA PRO A 151 4.23 -11.75 -23.10
C PRO A 151 5.47 -12.21 -23.89
N GLU A 152 5.95 -13.42 -23.59
CA GLU A 152 7.03 -14.06 -24.36
C GLU A 152 6.63 -14.39 -25.80
N GLU A 153 7.54 -14.97 -26.60
CA GLU A 153 7.26 -15.33 -27.99
C GLU A 153 6.03 -16.26 -28.11
N GLY A 154 5.04 -15.86 -28.90
CA GLY A 154 3.80 -16.62 -29.08
C GLY A 154 2.70 -15.83 -29.77
N ALA A 155 1.51 -16.44 -29.83
CA ALA A 155 0.28 -15.81 -30.33
C ALA A 155 -0.69 -15.61 -29.18
N TYR A 156 -1.13 -14.37 -28.96
CA TYR A 156 -1.93 -13.99 -27.81
C TYR A 156 -3.15 -13.20 -28.25
N THR A 157 -4.28 -13.49 -27.59
CA THR A 157 -5.47 -12.64 -27.62
C THR A 157 -5.22 -11.36 -26.80
N LEU A 158 -6.04 -10.33 -27.03
CA LEU A 158 -5.96 -9.09 -26.26
C LEU A 158 -6.14 -9.36 -24.75
N ASP A 159 -7.08 -10.23 -24.37
CA ASP A 159 -7.32 -10.57 -22.97
C ASP A 159 -6.10 -11.24 -22.31
N GLN A 160 -5.38 -12.08 -23.04
CA GLN A 160 -4.13 -12.67 -22.56
C GLN A 160 -3.03 -11.62 -22.38
N ILE A 161 -2.94 -10.62 -23.27
CA ILE A 161 -1.99 -9.51 -23.13
C ILE A 161 -2.34 -8.64 -21.91
N LYS A 162 -3.63 -8.33 -21.72
CA LYS A 162 -4.11 -7.57 -20.55
C LYS A 162 -3.83 -8.31 -19.24
N ALA A 163 -4.08 -9.62 -19.21
CA ALA A 163 -3.77 -10.46 -18.05
C ALA A 163 -2.26 -10.47 -17.75
N TYR A 164 -1.44 -10.72 -18.77
CA TYR A 164 0.02 -10.68 -18.62
C TYR A 164 0.52 -9.31 -18.13
N SER A 165 0.00 -8.22 -18.70
CA SER A 165 0.32 -6.86 -18.28
C SER A 165 0.00 -6.62 -16.81
N ARG A 166 -1.16 -7.09 -16.33
CA ARG A 166 -1.58 -6.99 -14.94
C ARG A 166 -0.65 -7.76 -14.00
N ASP A 167 -0.23 -8.96 -14.39
CA ASP A 167 0.62 -9.83 -13.58
C ASP A 167 2.06 -9.30 -13.49
N HIS A 168 2.49 -8.48 -14.46
CA HIS A 168 3.86 -7.93 -14.54
C HIS A 168 3.92 -6.42 -14.30
N GLN A 169 2.80 -5.76 -13.96
CA GLN A 169 2.77 -4.30 -13.75
C GLN A 169 3.70 -3.84 -12.61
N ASN A 170 4.04 -4.75 -11.69
CA ASN A 170 4.92 -4.53 -10.55
C ASN A 170 6.36 -4.20 -10.92
N ILE A 171 6.77 -4.40 -12.19
CA ILE A 171 8.07 -3.89 -12.66
C ILE A 171 8.11 -2.35 -12.62
N PHE A 172 6.94 -1.70 -12.66
CA PHE A 172 6.80 -0.27 -12.50
C PHE A 172 6.36 0.07 -11.07
N THR A 173 6.96 1.10 -10.48
CA THR A 173 6.49 1.65 -9.21
C THR A 173 5.29 2.58 -9.40
N ASN A 174 5.16 3.19 -10.58
CA ASN A 174 4.05 4.04 -10.98
C ASN A 174 3.48 3.52 -12.31
N TRP A 175 2.55 2.55 -12.25
CA TRP A 175 1.94 1.97 -13.46
C TRP A 175 1.21 3.05 -14.28
N PRO A 176 1.60 3.28 -15.55
CA PRO A 176 0.99 4.33 -16.38
C PRO A 176 -0.24 3.85 -17.15
N GLY A 177 -0.46 2.54 -17.26
CA GLY A 177 -1.56 1.98 -18.03
C GLY A 177 -2.92 2.11 -17.37
N GLU A 178 -3.95 1.74 -18.11
CA GLU A 178 -5.28 1.56 -17.55
C GLU A 178 -5.22 0.67 -16.32
N THR A 179 -5.99 1.08 -15.32
CA THR A 179 -6.19 0.24 -14.15
C THR A 179 -7.17 -0.82 -14.61
N PHE A 180 -6.73 -2.07 -14.79
CA PHE A 180 -7.60 -3.14 -15.26
C PHE A 180 -8.66 -3.48 -14.20
N LEU A 181 -9.72 -2.70 -14.16
CA LEU A 181 -10.92 -3.05 -13.40
C LEU A 181 -11.67 -4.12 -14.19
N PRO A 182 -12.26 -5.12 -13.54
CA PRO A 182 -13.28 -5.95 -14.16
C PRO A 182 -14.31 -5.08 -14.90
N ASP A 183 -14.64 -5.43 -16.14
CA ASP A 183 -15.57 -4.65 -16.96
C ASP A 183 -16.89 -4.40 -16.21
N ASN A 184 -17.43 -3.17 -16.33
CA ASN A 184 -18.70 -2.73 -15.73
C ASN A 184 -18.75 -2.63 -14.20
N LEU A 185 -17.62 -2.46 -13.50
CA LEU A 185 -17.70 -2.14 -12.08
C LEU A 185 -18.28 -0.73 -11.86
N PRO A 186 -19.37 -0.60 -11.10
CA PRO A 186 -19.84 0.71 -10.67
C PRO A 186 -18.81 1.20 -9.64
N CYS A 187 -17.95 2.14 -10.01
CA CYS A 187 -17.04 2.85 -9.11
C CYS A 187 -17.18 4.34 -9.38
N ASP A 188 -17.81 5.10 -8.48
CA ASP A 188 -17.88 6.57 -8.62
C ASP A 188 -16.53 7.23 -8.32
N GLU A 189 -15.75 6.64 -7.42
CA GLU A 189 -14.41 7.09 -7.05
C GLU A 189 -13.49 5.88 -6.89
N ILE A 190 -12.22 6.00 -7.29
CA ILE A 190 -11.19 4.96 -7.08
C ILE A 190 -10.07 5.53 -6.23
N ILE A 191 -9.85 4.87 -5.10
CA ILE A 191 -8.82 5.20 -4.13
C ILE A 191 -7.70 4.18 -4.28
N LYS A 192 -6.54 4.65 -4.74
CA LYS A 192 -5.35 3.81 -4.94
C LYS A 192 -4.48 3.83 -3.68
N MET A 193 -3.61 2.82 -3.57
CA MET A 193 -2.65 2.71 -2.48
C MET A 193 -1.62 3.84 -2.56
N ASP A 194 -1.71 4.78 -1.61
CA ASP A 194 -0.75 5.81 -1.25
C ASP A 194 -0.87 6.05 0.26
N ILE A 195 -0.07 6.87 0.93
CA ILE A 195 -0.19 7.13 2.38
C ILE A 195 -1.40 8.04 2.64
N ILE A 196 -2.57 7.43 2.75
CA ILE A 196 -3.84 8.14 2.82
C ILE A 196 -4.65 7.74 4.04
N SER A 197 -5.38 8.72 4.56
CA SER A 197 -6.42 8.57 5.57
C SER A 197 -7.52 9.54 5.17
N LYS A 198 -8.65 8.99 4.72
CA LYS A 198 -9.73 9.77 4.12
C LYS A 198 -11.07 9.25 4.59
N ILE A 199 -11.92 10.14 5.08
CA ILE A 199 -13.35 9.85 5.26
C ILE A 199 -14.03 10.10 3.92
N VAL A 200 -14.59 9.05 3.33
CA VAL A 200 -15.43 9.14 2.13
C VAL A 200 -16.89 9.11 2.51
N THR A 201 -17.68 9.97 1.87
CA THR A 201 -19.15 9.96 1.98
C THR A 201 -19.70 9.30 0.73
N ILE A 202 -20.28 8.12 0.89
CA ILE A 202 -20.85 7.31 -0.19
C ILE A 202 -22.33 7.67 -0.26
N GLY A 203 -22.76 8.24 -1.38
CA GLY A 203 -24.16 8.61 -1.60
C GLY A 203 -25.08 7.41 -1.81
N ALA A 204 -26.39 7.64 -1.73
CA ALA A 204 -27.40 6.62 -2.01
C ALA A 204 -27.21 6.03 -3.43
N GLY A 205 -27.11 4.71 -3.52
CA GLY A 205 -26.90 3.95 -4.76
C GLY A 205 -25.51 4.13 -5.39
N LYS A 206 -24.60 4.86 -4.75
CA LYS A 206 -23.22 5.08 -5.20
C LYS A 206 -22.25 4.10 -4.57
N SER A 207 -21.06 4.04 -5.15
CA SER A 207 -19.98 3.16 -4.72
C SER A 207 -18.62 3.88 -4.71
N VAL A 208 -17.74 3.45 -3.81
CA VAL A 208 -16.32 3.85 -3.81
C VAL A 208 -15.49 2.59 -3.92
N CYS A 209 -14.45 2.63 -4.75
CA CYS A 209 -13.55 1.52 -4.95
C CYS A 209 -12.19 1.78 -4.32
N THR A 210 -11.63 0.79 -3.66
CA THR A 210 -10.26 0.82 -3.14
C THR A 210 -9.43 -0.27 -3.82
N GLN A 211 -8.22 0.08 -4.27
CA GLN A 211 -7.31 -0.87 -4.92
C GLN A 211 -6.02 -1.03 -4.11
N GLY A 212 -5.80 -2.23 -3.58
CA GLY A 212 -4.68 -2.57 -2.70
C GLY A 212 -5.13 -2.93 -1.29
N SER A 213 -4.29 -2.63 -0.30
CA SER A 213 -4.51 -3.00 1.09
C SER A 213 -5.01 -1.81 1.92
N PHE A 214 -6.13 -1.99 2.61
CA PHE A 214 -6.79 -0.93 3.39
C PHE A 214 -7.41 -1.47 4.68
N VAL A 215 -7.54 -0.58 5.66
CA VAL A 215 -8.45 -0.73 6.80
C VAL A 215 -9.61 0.26 6.69
N TYR A 216 -10.75 -0.14 7.24
CA TYR A 216 -12.01 0.55 7.14
C TYR A 216 -12.63 0.75 8.52
N ALA A 217 -13.25 1.90 8.73
CA ALA A 217 -14.14 2.11 9.86
C ALA A 217 -15.36 2.94 9.44
N SER A 218 -16.52 2.63 10.00
CA SER A 218 -17.75 3.36 9.75
C SER A 218 -18.64 3.32 10.99
N LYS A 219 -19.40 4.40 11.22
CA LYS A 219 -20.51 4.39 12.18
C LYS A 219 -21.79 3.82 11.56
N ASP A 220 -21.85 3.78 10.23
CA ASP A 220 -22.94 3.23 9.44
C ASP A 220 -22.62 1.79 9.01
N LYS A 221 -23.62 1.08 8.51
CA LYS A 221 -23.41 -0.22 7.88
C LYS A 221 -23.04 -0.04 6.40
N PHE A 222 -21.98 -0.71 5.98
CA PHE A 222 -21.56 -0.78 4.59
C PHE A 222 -21.20 -2.22 4.20
N LYS A 223 -21.15 -2.47 2.91
CA LYS A 223 -20.73 -3.74 2.31
C LYS A 223 -19.53 -3.50 1.42
N ALA A 224 -18.62 -4.45 1.39
CA ALA A 224 -17.55 -4.51 0.41
C ALA A 224 -17.67 -5.78 -0.42
N THR A 225 -17.68 -5.63 -1.75
CA THR A 225 -17.48 -6.73 -2.70
C THR A 225 -16.00 -6.75 -3.08
N VAL A 226 -15.28 -7.79 -2.67
CA VAL A 226 -13.83 -7.89 -2.78
C VAL A 226 -13.45 -8.85 -3.91
N HIS A 227 -12.72 -8.33 -4.89
CA HIS A 227 -12.20 -9.05 -6.06
C HIS A 227 -10.71 -9.35 -5.87
N ASN A 228 -10.31 -10.62 -5.96
CA ASN A 228 -8.91 -11.02 -5.94
C ASN A 228 -8.25 -10.74 -7.30
N LEU A 229 -7.40 -9.71 -7.37
CA LEU A 229 -6.76 -9.34 -8.62
C LEU A 229 -5.65 -10.32 -9.03
N SER A 230 -5.08 -11.06 -8.08
CA SER A 230 -4.12 -12.14 -8.34
C SER A 230 -4.78 -13.43 -8.82
N ASN A 231 -6.09 -13.60 -8.61
CA ASN A 231 -6.85 -14.73 -9.15
C ASN A 231 -8.21 -14.25 -9.68
N PRO A 232 -8.24 -13.66 -10.90
CA PRO A 232 -9.47 -13.07 -11.46
C PRO A 232 -10.62 -14.06 -11.68
N GLN A 233 -10.33 -15.37 -11.67
CA GLN A 233 -11.34 -16.43 -11.79
C GLN A 233 -12.02 -16.75 -10.46
N GLU A 234 -11.44 -16.32 -9.34
CA GLU A 234 -12.05 -16.45 -8.02
C GLU A 234 -13.29 -15.57 -7.93
N LYS A 235 -14.39 -16.15 -7.44
CA LYS A 235 -15.64 -15.40 -7.27
C LYS A 235 -15.43 -14.29 -6.24
N PRO A 236 -15.96 -13.07 -6.49
CA PRO A 236 -15.87 -11.99 -5.52
C PRO A 236 -16.52 -12.37 -4.19
N VAL A 237 -15.94 -11.92 -3.09
CA VAL A 237 -16.46 -12.15 -1.73
C VAL A 237 -17.18 -10.89 -1.25
N GLU A 238 -18.44 -11.02 -0.85
CA GLU A 238 -19.19 -9.93 -0.24
C GLU A 238 -19.11 -10.02 1.30
N VAL A 239 -18.68 -8.94 1.95
CA VAL A 239 -18.54 -8.86 3.41
C VAL A 239 -19.19 -7.59 3.93
N GLU A 240 -19.98 -7.70 5.00
CA GLU A 240 -20.53 -6.54 5.72
C GLU A 240 -19.50 -6.02 6.72
N ASN A 241 -19.24 -4.71 6.70
CA ASN A 241 -18.30 -4.01 7.60
C ASN A 241 -16.94 -4.71 7.79
N PRO A 242 -16.22 -5.10 6.73
CA PRO A 242 -14.86 -5.62 6.91
C PRO A 242 -14.00 -4.55 7.60
N PHE A 243 -13.17 -4.95 8.55
CA PHE A 243 -12.21 -4.04 9.16
C PHE A 243 -10.99 -3.88 8.26
N SER A 244 -10.51 -4.96 7.65
CA SER A 244 -9.36 -4.91 6.73
C SER A 244 -9.58 -5.73 5.47
N VAL A 245 -9.04 -5.24 4.36
CA VAL A 245 -8.81 -6.01 3.13
C VAL A 245 -7.34 -5.82 2.79
N ALA A 246 -6.54 -6.89 2.92
CA ALA A 246 -5.09 -6.81 2.76
C ALA A 246 -4.59 -7.83 1.72
N GLY A 247 -4.01 -7.36 0.63
CA GLY A 247 -3.58 -8.16 -0.51
C GLY A 247 -3.70 -7.38 -1.83
N ASN A 248 -3.53 -8.10 -2.94
CA ASN A 248 -3.80 -7.56 -4.28
C ASN A 248 -5.31 -7.66 -4.57
N TYR A 249 -6.10 -6.80 -3.93
CA TYR A 249 -7.55 -6.79 -4.03
C TYR A 249 -8.08 -5.48 -4.62
N LEU A 250 -9.25 -5.58 -5.23
CA LEU A 250 -10.12 -4.44 -5.53
C LEU A 250 -11.38 -4.59 -4.69
N SER A 251 -11.69 -3.62 -3.83
CA SER A 251 -12.90 -3.63 -3.02
C SER A 251 -13.88 -2.60 -3.55
N VAL A 252 -15.11 -3.01 -3.87
CA VAL A 252 -16.23 -2.12 -4.22
C VAL A 252 -17.09 -1.91 -2.98
N ILE A 253 -17.08 -0.70 -2.45
CA ILE A 253 -17.68 -0.32 -1.17
C ILE A 253 -18.99 0.40 -1.43
N ASN A 254 -20.07 -0.11 -0.86
CA ASN A 254 -21.42 0.45 -0.96
C ASN A 254 -22.04 0.58 0.42
N CYS A 255 -22.94 1.55 0.62
CA CYS A 255 -23.76 1.57 1.83
C CYS A 255 -24.66 0.32 1.87
N SER A 256 -24.83 -0.29 3.04
CA SER A 256 -25.69 -1.47 3.18
C SER A 256 -27.15 -1.14 2.89
N ASP A 257 -27.57 0.09 3.21
CA ASP A 257 -28.85 0.66 2.79
C ASP A 257 -28.61 1.55 1.57
N SER A 258 -28.91 1.01 0.38
CA SER A 258 -28.74 1.72 -0.90
C SER A 258 -29.55 3.02 -1.03
N THR A 259 -30.51 3.28 -0.12
CA THR A 259 -31.32 4.51 -0.14
C THR A 259 -30.75 5.64 0.69
N LYS A 260 -29.68 5.38 1.46
CA LYS A 260 -29.06 6.34 2.37
C LYS A 260 -27.60 6.56 2.03
N GLU A 261 -27.10 7.72 2.44
CA GLU A 261 -25.66 7.94 2.48
C GLU A 261 -25.02 7.26 3.69
N CYS A 262 -23.74 6.96 3.59
CA CYS A 262 -22.92 6.47 4.70
C CYS A 262 -21.51 7.03 4.62
N LYS A 263 -20.83 7.15 5.77
CA LYS A 263 -19.43 7.57 5.82
C LYS A 263 -18.51 6.42 6.13
N VAL A 264 -17.45 6.23 5.34
CA VAL A 264 -16.43 5.20 5.57
C VAL A 264 -15.07 5.88 5.65
N HIS A 265 -14.34 5.65 6.74
CA HIS A 265 -12.94 6.07 6.88
C HIS A 265 -12.06 4.98 6.29
N VAL A 266 -11.38 5.30 5.19
CA VAL A 266 -10.39 4.42 4.55
C VAL A 266 -8.98 4.86 4.91
N ILE A 267 -8.14 3.92 5.33
CA ILE A 267 -6.72 4.16 5.57
C ILE A 267 -5.94 3.07 4.84
N SER A 268 -4.98 3.48 4.02
CA SER A 268 -4.10 2.52 3.37
C SER A 268 -3.19 1.85 4.39
N ILE A 269 -2.97 0.56 4.18
CA ILE A 269 -1.97 -0.21 4.91
C ILE A 269 -1.08 -0.88 3.88
N ASN A 270 0.11 -1.27 4.31
CA ASN A 270 0.97 -2.02 3.42
C ASN A 270 0.59 -3.50 3.43
N GLN A 271 0.69 -4.14 2.27
CA GLN A 271 0.30 -5.54 2.13
C GLN A 271 1.22 -6.45 2.98
N PRO A 272 0.67 -7.28 3.88
CA PRO A 272 1.45 -8.33 4.52
C PRO A 272 1.89 -9.35 3.47
N GLN A 273 3.12 -9.84 3.58
CA GLN A 273 3.67 -10.82 2.65
C GLN A 273 4.29 -12.00 3.40
N SER A 274 4.12 -13.21 2.86
CA SER A 274 4.80 -14.40 3.34
C SER A 274 5.27 -15.18 2.11
N THR A 275 6.59 -15.22 1.94
CA THR A 275 7.27 -15.90 0.85
C THR A 275 8.37 -16.79 1.41
N ASN A 276 9.02 -17.59 0.56
CA ASN A 276 10.20 -18.34 0.97
C ASN A 276 11.38 -17.41 1.32
N GLU A 277 11.37 -16.18 0.82
CA GLU A 277 12.39 -15.14 1.03
C GLU A 277 12.14 -14.31 2.28
N GLY A 278 11.03 -14.54 2.99
CA GLY A 278 10.76 -13.79 4.21
C GLY A 278 9.29 -13.60 4.55
N THR A 279 9.11 -12.88 5.65
CA THR A 279 7.80 -12.46 6.12
C THR A 279 7.80 -10.96 6.34
N LEU A 280 6.81 -10.28 5.79
CA LEU A 280 6.52 -8.90 6.06
C LEU A 280 5.25 -8.82 6.88
N SER A 281 5.41 -8.51 8.17
CA SER A 281 4.29 -8.31 9.09
C SER A 281 3.71 -6.90 8.93
N SER A 282 2.38 -6.77 8.95
CA SER A 282 1.69 -5.48 8.81
C SER A 282 0.86 -5.20 10.04
N VAL A 283 1.17 -4.11 10.75
CA VAL A 283 0.54 -3.74 12.02
C VAL A 283 -0.18 -2.41 11.85
N PHE A 284 -1.42 -2.36 12.31
CA PHE A 284 -2.23 -1.14 12.31
C PHE A 284 -2.53 -0.67 13.74
N THR A 285 -2.43 0.64 14.01
CA THR A 285 -2.77 1.18 15.34
C THR A 285 -3.35 2.59 15.30
N THR A 286 -4.30 2.84 16.21
CA THR A 286 -4.79 4.19 16.55
C THR A 286 -4.27 4.69 17.90
N LYS A 287 -3.36 3.95 18.54
CA LYS A 287 -2.75 4.36 19.82
C LYS A 287 -1.99 5.67 19.65
N ASN A 288 -2.20 6.58 20.59
CA ASN A 288 -1.47 7.85 20.71
C ASN A 288 -0.21 7.71 21.59
N SER A 289 -0.12 6.62 22.34
CA SER A 289 1.03 6.25 23.16
C SER A 289 1.27 4.75 23.01
N LEU A 290 2.46 4.37 22.56
CA LEU A 290 2.82 2.96 22.38
C LEU A 290 4.32 2.80 22.57
N ASN A 291 4.73 1.81 23.34
CA ASN A 291 6.10 1.29 23.34
C ASN A 291 6.02 -0.16 22.90
N MET A 292 6.58 -0.45 21.74
CA MET A 292 6.58 -1.78 21.14
C MET A 292 8.01 -2.23 20.92
N LYS A 293 8.34 -3.44 21.37
CA LYS A 293 9.64 -4.08 21.12
C LYS A 293 9.42 -5.32 20.29
N GLU A 294 10.08 -5.37 19.15
CA GLU A 294 9.98 -6.47 18.20
C GLU A 294 11.37 -6.99 17.84
N LYS A 295 11.44 -8.29 17.57
CA LYS A 295 12.65 -8.95 17.11
C LYS A 295 12.53 -9.24 15.62
N LEU A 296 13.41 -8.61 14.84
CA LEU A 296 13.56 -8.90 13.42
C LEU A 296 14.66 -9.94 13.26
N GLN A 297 14.38 -11.01 12.53
CA GLN A 297 15.33 -12.07 12.22
C GLN A 297 15.64 -12.02 10.74
N PHE A 298 16.90 -12.14 10.38
CA PHE A 298 17.29 -12.28 8.97
C PHE A 298 18.41 -13.29 8.82
N THR A 299 18.34 -14.00 7.70
CA THR A 299 19.33 -14.97 7.23
C THR A 299 19.79 -14.57 5.84
N LYS A 300 20.76 -15.30 5.26
CA LYS A 300 21.20 -15.07 3.87
C LYS A 300 20.09 -15.30 2.84
N GLN A 301 18.99 -15.97 3.20
CA GLN A 301 17.92 -16.36 2.28
C GLN A 301 16.55 -15.83 2.68
N SER A 302 16.38 -15.36 3.92
CA SER A 302 15.07 -14.96 4.43
C SER A 302 15.16 -13.78 5.38
N SER A 303 14.23 -12.83 5.30
CA SER A 303 14.13 -11.74 6.29
C SER A 303 12.74 -11.66 6.93
N LYS A 304 12.69 -11.24 8.19
CA LYS A 304 11.45 -10.82 8.86
C LYS A 304 11.46 -9.31 8.96
N SER A 305 10.57 -8.68 8.20
CA SER A 305 10.34 -7.24 8.22
C SER A 305 9.05 -6.90 8.95
N LEU A 306 8.96 -5.66 9.42
CA LEU A 306 7.79 -5.14 10.10
C LEU A 306 7.38 -3.81 9.49
N ILE A 307 6.09 -3.66 9.22
CA ILE A 307 5.49 -2.40 8.85
C ILE A 307 4.44 -2.01 9.87
N LEU A 308 4.50 -0.76 10.31
CA LEU A 308 3.54 -0.17 11.22
C LEU A 308 2.84 1.00 10.52
N GLN A 309 1.53 0.86 10.34
CA GLN A 309 0.64 1.95 9.96
C GLN A 309 -0.03 2.51 11.22
N SER A 310 0.14 3.81 11.44
CA SER A 310 -0.26 4.46 12.67
C SER A 310 -1.08 5.70 12.36
N HIS A 311 -2.34 5.74 12.79
CA HIS A 311 -3.27 6.83 12.52
C HIS A 311 -3.77 7.51 13.81
N SER A 312 -4.03 8.80 13.79
CA SER A 312 -4.64 9.56 14.88
C SER A 312 -5.31 10.82 14.34
N THR A 313 -6.29 11.34 15.07
CA THR A 313 -6.90 12.65 14.82
C THR A 313 -5.96 13.82 15.18
N GLN A 314 -4.92 13.53 15.96
CA GLN A 314 -3.93 14.48 16.45
C GLN A 314 -2.53 14.12 15.94
N ASN A 315 -1.65 15.12 15.84
CA ASN A 315 -0.26 14.85 15.52
C ASN A 315 0.39 13.99 16.61
N LYS A 316 1.06 12.94 16.17
CA LYS A 316 1.91 12.09 16.99
C LYS A 316 3.30 12.02 16.41
N GLU A 317 4.23 11.55 17.23
CA GLU A 317 5.61 11.35 16.87
C GLU A 317 5.91 9.86 16.97
N ILE A 318 6.43 9.28 15.90
CA ILE A 318 6.95 7.92 15.91
C ILE A 318 8.46 8.00 15.92
N GLU A 319 9.08 7.30 16.86
CA GLU A 319 10.51 7.13 16.99
C GLU A 319 10.85 5.65 16.95
N VAL A 320 11.81 5.31 16.08
CA VAL A 320 12.33 3.97 15.87
C VAL A 320 13.77 3.93 16.36
N THR A 321 14.06 3.05 17.29
CA THR A 321 15.39 2.75 17.78
C THR A 321 15.74 1.29 17.51
N THR A 322 16.96 1.03 17.05
CA THR A 322 17.47 -0.30 16.76
C THR A 322 18.82 -0.48 17.46
N ASP A 323 19.10 -1.69 17.96
CA ASP A 323 20.41 -2.05 18.50
C ASP A 323 21.44 -2.42 17.41
N HIS A 324 21.04 -2.38 16.14
CA HIS A 324 21.89 -2.70 15.01
C HIS A 324 21.80 -1.64 13.91
N GLU A 325 22.96 -1.21 13.40
CA GLU A 325 23.10 -0.21 12.33
C GLU A 325 22.50 -0.64 10.97
N LYS A 326 22.15 -1.92 10.82
CA LYS A 326 21.71 -2.53 9.56
C LYS A 326 20.20 -2.61 9.43
N VAL A 327 19.43 -2.09 10.39
CA VAL A 327 17.99 -1.92 10.21
C VAL A 327 17.72 -0.50 9.79
N ILE A 328 17.27 -0.34 8.54
CA ILE A 328 16.88 0.95 8.00
C ILE A 328 15.39 1.13 8.30
N GLY A 329 15.09 2.10 9.17
CA GLY A 329 13.74 2.61 9.34
C GLY A 329 13.45 3.58 8.20
N VAL A 330 12.34 3.40 7.50
CA VAL A 330 11.81 4.38 6.55
C VAL A 330 10.43 4.79 7.04
N LEU A 331 10.34 6.00 7.59
CA LEU A 331 9.09 6.60 8.02
C LEU A 331 8.62 7.58 6.96
N ARG A 332 7.32 7.57 6.69
CA ARG A 332 6.64 8.53 5.81
C ARG A 332 5.30 8.93 6.42
N ASN A 333 4.86 10.16 6.21
CA ASN A 333 3.55 10.63 6.68
C ASN A 333 2.64 11.00 5.51
N SER A 334 1.37 11.24 5.81
CA SER A 334 0.36 11.63 4.81
C SER A 334 0.57 13.04 4.22
N ALA A 335 1.51 13.83 4.75
CA ALA A 335 1.93 15.10 4.16
C ALA A 335 3.08 14.94 3.15
N GLY A 336 3.54 13.70 2.90
CA GLY A 336 4.64 13.40 2.00
C GLY A 336 6.03 13.61 2.61
N GLU A 337 6.13 13.91 3.90
CA GLU A 337 7.42 14.01 4.59
C GLU A 337 7.97 12.62 4.90
N SER A 338 9.30 12.51 4.96
CA SER A 338 10.00 11.27 5.27
C SER A 338 11.10 11.46 6.31
N GLY A 339 11.38 10.42 7.09
CA GLY A 339 12.48 10.38 8.05
C GLY A 339 12.92 8.95 8.33
N GLU A 340 14.13 8.76 8.89
CA GLU A 340 14.66 7.40 9.12
C GLU A 340 14.40 6.87 10.53
N LYS A 341 14.52 7.73 11.53
CA LYS A 341 14.40 7.35 12.95
C LYS A 341 13.20 7.97 13.62
N LYS A 342 12.74 9.13 13.12
CA LYS A 342 11.77 9.94 13.84
C LYS A 342 10.95 10.75 12.84
N LEU A 343 9.62 10.72 12.99
CA LEU A 343 8.71 11.46 12.13
C LEU A 343 7.45 11.88 12.90
N LYS A 344 6.91 13.05 12.56
CA LYS A 344 5.66 13.58 13.11
C LYS A 344 4.56 13.55 12.06
N GLY A 345 3.31 13.45 12.50
CA GLY A 345 2.15 13.47 11.63
C GLY A 345 0.94 12.77 12.24
N LYS A 346 -0.21 12.90 11.58
CA LYS A 346 -1.46 12.23 11.97
C LYS A 346 -1.46 10.76 11.54
N THR A 347 -1.12 10.54 10.28
CA THR A 347 -1.00 9.21 9.68
C THR A 347 0.46 8.99 9.28
N ILE A 348 1.12 8.03 9.93
CA ILE A 348 2.53 7.70 9.70
C ILE A 348 2.63 6.22 9.38
N TRP A 349 3.39 5.93 8.33
CA TRP A 349 3.82 4.60 7.94
C TRP A 349 5.30 4.47 8.32
N ALA A 350 5.64 3.48 9.15
CA ALA A 350 7.02 3.08 9.41
C ALA A 350 7.32 1.70 8.80
N THR A 351 8.34 1.62 7.95
CA THR A 351 8.86 0.37 7.38
C THR A 351 10.19 0.04 8.02
N LEU A 352 10.33 -1.17 8.53
CA LEU A 352 11.52 -1.67 9.20
C LEU A 352 12.03 -2.89 8.44
N ASN A 353 13.08 -2.69 7.66
CA ASN A 353 13.71 -3.73 6.88
C ASN A 353 15.14 -3.95 7.38
N PRO A 354 15.53 -5.20 7.71
CA PRO A 354 16.92 -5.53 7.89
C PRO A 354 17.63 -5.50 6.53
N ASP A 355 18.82 -4.93 6.49
CA ASP A 355 19.72 -5.00 5.34
C ASP A 355 20.21 -6.45 5.14
N MET A 356 19.89 -7.02 3.98
CA MET A 356 20.22 -8.41 3.65
C MET A 356 21.68 -8.62 3.26
N GLU A 357 22.48 -7.55 3.11
CA GLU A 357 23.91 -7.67 2.77
C GLU A 357 24.80 -8.05 3.98
N GLY A 358 24.20 -8.36 5.14
CA GLY A 358 24.90 -8.69 6.39
C GLY A 358 25.01 -10.17 6.77
N GLU A 359 25.83 -10.44 7.79
CA GLU A 359 25.81 -11.74 8.48
C GLU A 359 24.44 -11.97 9.14
N PRO A 360 23.86 -13.18 9.04
CA PRO A 360 22.60 -13.52 9.69
C PRO A 360 22.56 -13.13 11.17
N GLY A 361 21.41 -12.65 11.64
CA GLY A 361 21.28 -12.19 13.01
C GLY A 361 19.85 -11.91 13.46
N GLU A 362 19.75 -11.56 14.75
CA GLU A 362 18.54 -10.99 15.35
C GLU A 362 18.81 -9.53 15.69
N VAL A 363 17.83 -8.67 15.43
CA VAL A 363 17.88 -7.24 15.78
C VAL A 363 16.67 -6.89 16.61
N ASN A 364 16.89 -6.19 17.71
CA ASN A 364 15.82 -5.67 18.54
C ASN A 364 15.46 -4.27 18.02
N VAL A 365 14.22 -4.12 17.59
CA VAL A 365 13.66 -2.83 17.19
C VAL A 365 12.65 -2.40 18.23
N GLU A 366 12.78 -1.15 18.68
CA GLU A 366 11.87 -0.52 19.61
C GLU A 366 11.20 0.66 18.89
N ILE A 367 9.86 0.64 18.86
CA ILE A 367 9.02 1.67 18.28
C ILE A 367 8.27 2.39 19.39
N ASN A 368 8.48 3.69 19.48
CA ASN A 368 7.83 4.59 20.42
C ASN A 368 6.87 5.52 19.66
N ILE A 369 5.59 5.47 20.01
CA ILE A 369 4.60 6.46 19.59
C ILE A 369 4.37 7.38 20.78
N ASN A 370 4.61 8.68 20.59
CA ASN A 370 4.38 9.70 21.60
C ASN A 370 3.38 10.73 21.09
N LYS A 371 2.44 11.12 21.94
CA LYS A 371 1.55 12.26 21.68
C LYS A 371 2.39 13.54 21.63
N VAL A 372 2.27 14.31 20.55
CA VAL A 372 2.89 15.64 20.47
C VAL A 372 1.99 16.61 21.22
N LYS A 373 2.55 17.40 22.15
CA LYS A 373 1.78 18.49 22.81
C LYS A 373 1.28 19.43 21.71
N GLU A 374 -0.03 19.50 21.58
CA GLU A 374 -0.73 20.05 20.42
C GLU A 374 -0.41 21.53 20.16
N SER A 375 -0.26 21.84 18.87
CA SER A 375 -0.67 23.12 18.28
C SER A 375 -2.21 23.20 18.32
N THR A 376 -2.78 24.40 18.43
CA THR A 376 -4.21 24.67 18.65
C THR A 376 -5.15 24.32 17.48
N GLU A 377 -4.79 23.38 16.61
CA GLU A 377 -5.62 22.96 15.47
C GLU A 377 -6.78 22.06 15.94
N GLU A 378 -7.95 22.26 15.36
CA GLU A 378 -9.11 21.41 15.61
C GLU A 378 -8.82 19.96 15.19
N ALA A 379 -9.11 19.01 16.07
CA ALA A 379 -8.91 17.60 15.79
C ALA A 379 -9.76 17.16 14.60
N GLU A 380 -9.15 16.45 13.65
CA GLU A 380 -9.89 15.88 12.52
C GLU A 380 -10.85 14.79 13.00
N GLU A 381 -11.97 14.58 12.30
CA GLU A 381 -12.85 13.46 12.58
C GLU A 381 -12.13 12.14 12.28
N SER A 382 -12.27 11.15 13.17
CA SER A 382 -11.95 9.75 12.86
C SER A 382 -13.13 8.85 13.22
N LEU A 383 -13.40 7.88 12.34
CA LEU A 383 -14.39 6.82 12.57
C LEU A 383 -13.79 5.58 13.21
N PHE A 384 -12.46 5.48 13.34
CA PHE A 384 -11.82 4.35 14.01
C PHE A 384 -11.99 4.47 15.53
N PRO A 385 -12.12 3.35 16.25
CA PRO A 385 -11.99 3.35 17.69
C PRO A 385 -10.61 3.85 18.12
N ASP A 386 -10.56 4.55 19.24
CA ASP A 386 -9.31 4.91 19.88
C ASP A 386 -8.61 3.66 20.43
N ASP A 387 -7.29 3.75 20.55
CA ASP A 387 -6.45 2.81 21.31
C ASP A 387 -6.41 1.35 20.77
N ILE A 388 -6.70 1.14 19.49
CA ILE A 388 -6.60 -0.20 18.87
C ILE A 388 -5.18 -0.50 18.36
N LEU A 389 -4.82 -1.78 18.39
CA LEU A 389 -3.58 -2.33 17.84
C LEU A 389 -3.92 -3.70 17.22
N PHE A 390 -3.70 -3.85 15.92
CA PHE A 390 -3.99 -5.08 15.20
C PHE A 390 -2.81 -5.55 14.37
N ASP A 391 -2.57 -6.87 14.38
CA ASP A 391 -1.76 -7.57 13.39
C ASP A 391 -2.66 -7.95 12.20
N ILE A 392 -2.36 -7.42 11.02
CA ILE A 392 -3.19 -7.55 9.82
C ILE A 392 -2.67 -8.70 8.94
N PRO A 393 -3.40 -9.82 8.82
CA PRO A 393 -3.04 -10.90 7.89
C PRO A 393 -3.55 -10.62 6.47
N ILE A 394 -3.10 -11.40 5.50
CA ILE A 394 -3.64 -11.38 4.12
C ILE A 394 -5.12 -11.78 4.13
N GLY A 395 -5.92 -11.15 3.27
CA GLY A 395 -7.32 -11.45 3.02
C GLY A 395 -8.29 -10.39 3.55
N VAL A 396 -9.56 -10.76 3.60
CA VAL A 396 -10.63 -9.94 4.19
C VAL A 396 -10.82 -10.36 5.65
N LYS A 397 -10.83 -9.40 6.58
CA LYS A 397 -10.99 -9.67 8.02
C LYS A 397 -11.97 -8.71 8.67
N THR A 398 -12.78 -9.26 9.57
CA THR A 398 -13.59 -8.52 10.55
C THR A 398 -12.73 -8.07 11.74
N GLU A 399 -13.24 -7.14 12.54
CA GLU A 399 -12.54 -6.66 13.73
C GLU A 399 -12.31 -7.79 14.76
N GLU A 400 -13.28 -8.69 14.91
CA GLU A 400 -13.22 -9.84 15.81
C GLU A 400 -12.10 -10.82 15.41
N GLU A 401 -11.99 -11.11 14.12
CA GLU A 401 -10.92 -11.97 13.60
C GLU A 401 -9.54 -11.34 13.81
N LEU A 402 -9.42 -10.01 13.65
CA LEU A 402 -8.16 -9.30 13.90
C LEU A 402 -7.79 -9.26 15.39
N LYS A 403 -8.76 -9.09 16.29
CA LYS A 403 -8.54 -9.20 17.74
C LYS A 403 -8.00 -10.58 18.10
N GLU A 404 -8.57 -11.64 17.52
CA GLU A 404 -8.12 -13.00 17.77
C GLU A 404 -6.74 -13.26 17.15
N ASN A 405 -6.49 -12.82 15.92
CA ASN A 405 -5.18 -12.91 15.28
C ASN A 405 -4.09 -12.22 16.12
N THR A 406 -4.37 -11.01 16.60
CA THR A 406 -3.43 -10.21 17.42
C THR A 406 -3.14 -10.85 18.78
N ARG A 407 -4.11 -11.56 19.37
CA ARG A 407 -3.89 -12.33 20.61
C ARG A 407 -2.97 -13.52 20.41
N ASN A 408 -2.94 -14.06 19.20
CA ASN A 408 -2.15 -15.22 18.82
C ASN A 408 -0.80 -14.86 18.18
N SER A 409 -0.55 -13.58 17.89
CA SER A 409 0.70 -13.09 17.29
C SER A 409 1.74 -12.62 18.33
N SER A 410 2.91 -12.19 17.86
CA SER A 410 3.98 -11.65 18.73
C SER A 410 3.55 -10.37 19.46
N LEU A 411 2.52 -9.67 18.94
CA LEU A 411 1.97 -8.46 19.54
C LEU A 411 1.19 -8.69 20.83
N LYS A 412 0.96 -9.96 21.25
CA LYS A 412 0.22 -10.29 22.47
C LYS A 412 0.77 -9.57 23.71
N SER A 413 2.09 -9.44 23.84
CA SER A 413 2.71 -8.75 24.98
C SER A 413 2.39 -7.26 24.97
N VAL A 414 2.47 -6.62 23.81
CA VAL A 414 2.23 -5.19 23.61
C VAL A 414 0.76 -4.83 23.81
N ALA A 415 -0.15 -5.64 23.25
CA ALA A 415 -1.59 -5.44 23.38
C ALA A 415 -2.06 -5.49 24.85
N ASN A 416 -1.38 -6.25 25.71
CA ASN A 416 -1.75 -6.41 27.12
C ASN A 416 -1.10 -5.39 28.07
N ASN A 417 -0.11 -4.61 27.61
CA ASN A 417 0.67 -3.70 28.47
C ASN A 417 0.01 -2.31 28.69
N GLY A 418 -1.16 -2.06 28.11
CA GLY A 418 -1.74 -0.71 28.02
C GLY A 418 -2.74 -0.29 29.10
N GLY A 419 -3.20 -1.17 29.98
CA GLY A 419 -4.20 -0.80 30.98
C GLY A 419 -4.19 -1.71 32.19
N LEU A 420 -4.38 -1.12 33.37
CA LEU A 420 -4.91 -1.85 34.52
C LEU A 420 -6.16 -2.56 34.01
N GLY A 421 -6.09 -3.89 33.82
CA GLY A 421 -7.20 -4.64 33.26
C GLY A 421 -8.48 -4.28 33.99
N THR A 422 -9.65 -4.34 33.34
CA THR A 422 -10.92 -3.90 33.93
C THR A 422 -11.12 -4.42 35.36
N GLY A 423 -10.63 -5.62 35.68
CA GLY A 423 -10.60 -6.17 37.04
C GLY A 423 -9.77 -5.38 38.06
N ALA A 424 -8.63 -4.82 37.67
CA ALA A 424 -7.82 -3.94 38.53
C ALA A 424 -8.48 -2.57 38.75
N ILE A 425 -9.10 -1.98 37.73
CA ILE A 425 -9.88 -0.73 37.91
C ILE A 425 -11.06 -0.98 38.86
N VAL A 426 -11.82 -2.04 38.63
CA VAL A 426 -12.92 -2.45 39.52
C VAL A 426 -12.42 -2.75 40.93
N GLY A 427 -11.26 -3.42 41.05
CA GLY A 427 -10.62 -3.70 42.33
C GLY A 427 -10.22 -2.44 43.10
N ILE A 428 -9.66 -1.44 42.42
CA ILE A 428 -9.32 -0.13 43.02
C ILE A 428 -10.59 0.57 43.51
N VAL A 429 -11.65 0.61 42.70
CA VAL A 429 -12.92 1.26 43.08
C VAL A 429 -13.53 0.59 44.31
N ILE A 430 -13.58 -0.75 44.35
CA ILE A 430 -14.08 -1.51 45.51
C ILE A 430 -13.20 -1.28 46.74
N GLY A 431 -11.87 -1.30 46.56
CA GLY A 431 -10.90 -1.05 47.63
C GLY A 431 -11.07 0.33 48.27
N VAL A 432 -11.27 1.37 47.47
CA VAL A 432 -11.52 2.74 47.95
C VAL A 432 -12.83 2.83 48.75
N ILE A 433 -13.90 2.19 48.26
CA ILE A 433 -15.20 2.16 48.97
C ILE A 433 -15.07 1.45 50.33
N ALA A 434 -14.41 0.30 50.39
CA ALA A 434 -14.19 -0.44 51.63
C ALA A 434 -13.33 0.36 52.62
N PHE A 435 -12.28 1.03 52.13
CA PHE A 435 -11.41 1.87 52.96
C PHE A 435 -12.17 3.06 53.57
N ILE A 436 -13.01 3.75 52.78
CA ILE A 436 -13.87 4.83 53.26
C ILE A 436 -14.84 4.31 54.33
N ALA A 437 -15.46 3.15 54.12
CA ALA A 437 -16.35 2.54 55.11
C ALA A 437 -15.64 2.25 56.45
N ILE A 438 -14.40 1.74 56.40
CA ILE A 438 -13.59 1.51 57.61
C ILE A 438 -13.29 2.83 58.32
N ILE A 439 -12.92 3.89 57.59
CA ILE A 439 -12.71 5.22 58.18
C ILE A 439 -14.00 5.74 58.84
N CYS A 440 -15.16 5.61 58.20
CA CYS A 440 -16.43 6.02 58.79
C CYS A 440 -16.73 5.25 60.08
N ILE A 441 -16.47 3.93 60.11
CA ILE A 441 -16.64 3.11 61.31
C ILE A 441 -15.66 3.53 62.41
N LEU A 442 -14.39 3.80 62.08
CA LEU A 442 -13.39 4.24 63.05
C LEU A 442 -13.70 5.64 63.59
N VAL A 443 -14.07 6.59 62.73
CA VAL A 443 -14.50 7.94 63.15
C VAL A 443 -15.73 7.83 64.03
N TRP A 444 -16.72 7.03 63.64
CA TRP A 444 -17.91 6.80 64.46
C TRP A 444 -17.52 6.22 65.83
N PHE A 445 -16.71 5.17 65.84
CA PHE A 445 -16.26 4.49 67.04
C PHE A 445 -15.43 5.39 67.96
N PHE A 446 -14.51 6.20 67.44
CA PHE A 446 -13.65 7.05 68.27
C PHE A 446 -14.33 8.35 68.71
N VAL A 447 -15.15 8.97 67.86
CA VAL A 447 -15.80 10.26 68.16
C VAL A 447 -17.06 10.07 69.01
N PHE A 448 -17.92 9.12 68.69
CA PHE A 448 -19.15 8.91 69.48
C PHE A 448 -18.91 8.16 70.78
N ARG A 449 -17.95 7.21 70.84
CA ARG A 449 -17.65 6.51 72.10
C ARG A 449 -17.06 7.44 73.16
N LYS A 450 -16.27 8.46 72.77
CA LYS A 450 -15.72 9.46 73.71
C LYS A 450 -16.78 10.41 74.29
N LYS A 451 -17.91 10.62 73.62
CA LYS A 451 -19.00 11.45 74.16
C LYS A 451 -19.93 10.73 75.16
N SER A 452 -19.84 9.41 75.32
CA SER A 452 -20.71 8.68 76.27
C SER A 452 -20.26 8.75 77.74
N LYS A 453 -19.07 9.29 78.05
CA LYS A 453 -18.53 9.31 79.43
C LYS A 453 -18.74 10.63 80.21
N ASN A 454 -19.37 11.65 79.63
CA ASN A 454 -19.54 12.95 80.29
C ASN A 454 -21.00 13.36 80.58
N ASN A 455 -21.96 12.43 80.53
CA ASN A 455 -23.38 12.74 80.78
C ASN A 455 -23.97 12.20 82.11
N GLU A 456 -23.16 11.77 83.07
CA GLU A 456 -23.60 11.48 84.44
C GLU A 456 -22.98 12.47 85.44
N SER A 457 -23.66 13.58 85.72
CA SER A 457 -23.81 14.15 87.07
C SER A 457 -24.63 15.43 86.99
N GLY A 458 -25.89 15.36 87.42
CA GLY A 458 -26.80 16.50 87.41
C GLY A 458 -28.16 16.17 88.01
N SER A 459 -28.19 15.54 89.19
CA SER A 459 -29.39 15.41 90.02
C SER A 459 -29.20 16.23 91.30
N GLY A 460 -29.48 17.53 91.20
CA GLY A 460 -29.65 18.42 92.34
C GLY A 460 -31.12 18.51 92.76
N GLU A 461 -31.43 17.94 93.92
CA GLU A 461 -32.15 18.48 95.08
C GLU A 461 -33.53 19.22 94.97
N LYS A 462 -34.38 18.89 95.98
CA LYS A 462 -35.54 19.61 96.60
C LYS A 462 -36.88 19.51 95.84
N VAL A 463 -38.04 19.23 96.45
CA VAL A 463 -38.57 19.30 97.84
C VAL A 463 -39.48 18.10 98.09
#